data_AF-A0AAU7NRH4-F1
#
_entry.id   AF-A0AAU7NRH4-F1
#
_cell.length_a   1.000
_cell.length_b   1.000
_cell.length_c   1.000
_cell.angle_alpha   90.00
_cell.angle_beta   90.00
_cell.angle_gamma   90.00
#
_symmetry.space_group_name_H-M   'P 1'
#
loop_
_entity.id
_entity.type
_entity.pdbx_description
1 polymer ?
#
loop_
_entity_poly.entity_id
_entity_poly.type
_entity_poly.pdbx_seq_one_letter_code
_entity_poly.pdbx_strand_id
1 'polypeptide(L)'
;MKRYKKIMAIVFSAIFHILSIILIFLASYNFIEFALGVEEEFMSAVIKSTNIFVISLAMFELGAGISKEYNSEDEGSNVFINVRRTITRFVGTVCIALVLEALIMIIKYSQLELAGNLYYPVGILFGGSFLLISLGFFLNMTKGHEE
;
A
#
# COMPACT_ATOMS: atom_id res chain seq x y z
N MET A 1 12.11 -12.13 26.82
CA MET A 1 11.88 -10.97 25.93
C MET A 1 11.84 -11.30 24.44
N LYS A 2 12.79 -12.08 23.87
CA LYS A 2 12.79 -12.45 22.44
C LYS A 2 11.52 -13.19 21.96
N ARG A 3 11.00 -14.11 22.78
CA ARG A 3 9.81 -14.93 22.44
C ARG A 3 8.51 -14.11 22.32
N TYR A 4 8.31 -13.08 23.15
CA TYR A 4 7.16 -12.18 23.06
C TYR A 4 7.16 -11.37 21.76
N LYS A 5 8.33 -10.82 21.38
CA LYS A 5 8.49 -10.07 20.14
C LYS A 5 8.18 -10.93 18.90
N LYS A 6 8.68 -12.17 18.87
CA LYS A 6 8.42 -13.13 17.79
C LYS A 6 6.93 -13.49 17.69
N ILE A 7 6.28 -13.77 18.83
CA ILE A 7 4.83 -14.06 18.85
C ILE A 7 4.03 -12.86 18.33
N MET A 8 4.34 -11.65 18.80
CA MET A 8 3.65 -10.45 18.32
C MET A 8 3.84 -10.24 16.82
N ALA A 9 5.06 -10.39 16.30
CA ALA A 9 5.32 -10.23 14.88
C ALA A 9 4.56 -11.25 14.02
N ILE A 10 4.47 -12.51 14.46
CA ILE A 10 3.68 -13.55 13.79
C ILE A 10 2.19 -13.16 13.79
N VAL A 11 1.64 -12.72 14.92
CA VAL A 11 0.24 -12.28 15.01
C VAL A 11 -0.03 -11.09 14.09
N PHE A 12 0.80 -10.05 14.12
CA PHE A 12 0.64 -8.88 13.26
C PHE A 12 0.76 -9.24 11.78
N SER A 13 1.78 -10.02 11.40
CA SER A 13 1.93 -10.50 10.02
C SER A 13 0.71 -11.28 9.56
N ALA A 14 0.20 -12.21 10.39
CA ALA A 14 -0.96 -13.01 10.06
C ALA A 14 -2.21 -12.15 9.85
N ILE A 15 -2.43 -11.14 10.71
CA ILE A 15 -3.53 -10.18 10.56
C ILE A 15 -3.44 -9.46 9.20
N PHE A 16 -2.26 -8.93 8.85
CA PHE A 16 -2.08 -8.22 7.58
C PHE A 16 -2.25 -9.13 6.35
N HIS A 17 -1.78 -10.38 6.41
CA HIS A 17 -1.99 -11.35 5.34
C HIS A 17 -3.46 -11.75 5.19
N ILE A 18 -4.17 -11.98 6.30
CA ILE A 18 -5.60 -12.29 6.29
C ILE A 18 -6.38 -11.09 5.71
N LEU A 19 -6.06 -9.87 6.13
CA LEU A 19 -6.67 -8.65 5.58
C LEU A 19 -6.42 -8.51 4.09
N SER A 20 -5.20 -8.73 3.61
CA SER A 20 -4.89 -8.73 2.17
C SER A 20 -5.76 -9.73 1.40
N ILE A 21 -5.86 -10.96 1.89
CA ILE A 21 -6.67 -12.01 1.27
C ILE A 21 -8.15 -11.61 1.23
N ILE A 22 -8.69 -11.11 2.34
CA ILE A 22 -10.08 -10.62 2.41
C ILE A 22 -10.32 -9.53 1.37
N LEU A 23 -9.41 -8.56 1.24
CA LEU A 23 -9.52 -7.47 0.28
C LEU A 23 -9.45 -7.97 -1.17
N ILE A 24 -8.63 -8.98 -1.48
CA ILE A 24 -8.58 -9.61 -2.81
C ILE A 24 -9.93 -10.25 -3.14
N PHE A 25 -10.49 -11.01 -2.21
CA PHE A 25 -11.80 -11.63 -2.39
C PHE A 25 -12.90 -10.57 -2.56
N LEU A 26 -12.87 -9.51 -1.76
CA LEU A 26 -13.82 -8.40 -1.87
C LEU A 26 -13.73 -7.70 -3.23
N ALA A 27 -12.52 -7.36 -3.70
CA ALA A 27 -12.31 -6.74 -5.00
C ALA A 27 -12.80 -7.63 -6.16
N SER A 28 -12.55 -8.94 -6.04
CA SER A 28 -12.99 -9.94 -7.02
C SER A 28 -14.50 -10.11 -7.02
N TYR A 29 -15.12 -10.15 -5.84
CA TYR A 29 -16.58 -10.24 -5.68
C TYR A 29 -17.27 -9.03 -6.31
N ASN A 30 -16.82 -7.81 -5.98
CA ASN A 30 -17.36 -6.58 -6.56
C ASN A 30 -17.24 -6.56 -8.10
N PHE A 31 -16.14 -7.09 -8.64
CA PHE A 31 -15.93 -7.16 -10.09
C PHE A 31 -16.85 -8.18 -10.79
N ILE A 32 -17.10 -9.33 -10.15
CA ILE A 32 -18.03 -10.35 -10.67
C ILE A 32 -19.47 -9.83 -10.60
N GLU A 33 -19.85 -9.15 -9.52
CA GLU A 33 -21.19 -8.55 -9.36
C GLU A 33 -21.48 -7.55 -10.48
N PHE A 34 -20.51 -6.69 -10.81
CA PHE A 34 -20.57 -5.83 -11.98
C PHE A 34 -20.72 -6.63 -13.30
N ALA A 35 -19.91 -7.68 -13.49
CA ALA A 35 -19.95 -8.49 -14.72
C ALA A 35 -21.28 -9.23 -14.93
N LEU A 36 -22.04 -9.47 -13.85
CA LEU A 36 -23.37 -10.10 -13.90
C LEU A 36 -24.51 -9.10 -14.16
N GLY A 37 -24.21 -7.82 -14.40
CA GLY A 37 -25.18 -6.82 -14.86
C GLY A 37 -25.81 -5.96 -13.77
N VAL A 38 -25.18 -5.85 -12.60
CA VAL A 38 -25.58 -4.89 -11.57
C VAL A 38 -25.03 -3.50 -11.94
N GLU A 39 -25.95 -2.61 -12.34
CA GLU A 39 -25.95 -1.15 -12.65
C GLU A 39 -24.70 -0.24 -12.54
N GLU A 40 -23.52 -0.66 -12.06
CA GLU A 40 -22.33 0.20 -12.04
C GLU A 40 -21.78 0.45 -13.45
N GLU A 41 -21.39 1.69 -13.74
CA GLU A 41 -20.66 2.05 -14.96
C GLU A 41 -19.31 1.31 -15.00
N PHE A 42 -18.95 0.66 -16.12
CA PHE A 42 -17.74 -0.18 -16.25
C PHE A 42 -16.48 0.50 -15.69
N MET A 43 -16.33 1.79 -15.96
CA MET A 43 -15.21 2.60 -15.47
C MET A 43 -15.15 2.64 -13.94
N SER A 44 -16.30 2.84 -13.27
CA SER A 44 -16.41 2.88 -11.82
C SER A 44 -16.05 1.55 -11.17
N ALA A 45 -16.53 0.44 -11.73
CA ALA A 45 -16.23 -0.90 -11.23
C ALA A 45 -14.73 -1.22 -11.32
N VAL A 46 -14.09 -0.92 -12.45
CA VAL A 46 -12.64 -1.10 -12.64
C VAL A 46 -11.85 -0.25 -11.63
N ILE A 47 -12.20 1.03 -11.50
CA ILE A 47 -11.58 1.97 -10.57
C ILE A 47 -11.66 1.47 -9.12
N LYS A 48 -12.85 1.05 -8.68
CA LYS A 48 -13.12 0.55 -7.32
C LYS A 48 -12.33 -0.72 -7.03
N SER A 49 -12.32 -1.69 -7.95
CA SER A 49 -11.54 -2.92 -7.81
C SER A 49 -10.03 -2.65 -7.78
N THR A 50 -9.51 -1.78 -8.67
CA THR A 50 -8.09 -1.40 -8.66
C THR A 50 -7.68 -0.78 -7.33
N ASN A 51 -8.49 0.12 -6.76
CA ASN A 51 -8.19 0.72 -5.46
C ASN A 51 -8.07 -0.33 -4.35
N ILE A 52 -9.05 -1.24 -4.25
CA ILE A 52 -9.04 -2.31 -3.25
C ILE A 52 -7.84 -3.27 -3.46
N PHE A 53 -7.49 -3.59 -4.70
CA PHE A 53 -6.31 -4.41 -4.99
C PHE A 53 -5.01 -3.74 -4.56
N VAL A 54 -4.84 -2.44 -4.76
CA VAL A 54 -3.62 -1.72 -4.34
C VAL A 54 -3.54 -1.65 -2.82
N ILE A 55 -4.65 -1.41 -2.12
CA ILE A 55 -4.70 -1.47 -0.65
C ILE A 55 -4.33 -2.88 -0.17
N SER A 56 -4.87 -3.92 -0.81
CA SER A 56 -4.53 -5.30 -0.47
C SER A 56 -3.03 -5.59 -0.64
N LEU A 57 -2.44 -5.12 -1.75
CA LEU A 57 -1.02 -5.27 -2.00
C LEU A 57 -0.18 -4.55 -0.93
N ALA A 58 -0.60 -3.37 -0.49
CA ALA A 58 0.08 -2.64 0.59
C ALA A 58 0.01 -3.40 1.92
N MET A 59 -1.13 -4.00 2.25
CA MET A 59 -1.27 -4.85 3.45
C MET A 59 -0.39 -6.10 3.35
N PHE A 60 -0.32 -6.73 2.18
CA PHE A 60 0.54 -7.88 1.93
C PHE A 60 2.03 -7.55 2.15
N GLU A 61 2.52 -6.47 1.52
CA GLU A 61 3.91 -6.02 1.66
C GLU A 61 4.27 -5.71 3.12
N LEU A 62 3.35 -5.09 3.87
CA LEU A 62 3.55 -4.81 5.29
C LEU A 62 3.64 -6.10 6.12
N GLY A 63 2.71 -7.04 5.92
CA GLY A 63 2.73 -8.34 6.61
C GLY A 63 3.99 -9.14 6.29
N ALA A 64 4.35 -9.23 5.01
CA ALA A 64 5.56 -9.93 4.56
C ALA A 64 6.83 -9.29 5.16
N GLY A 65 6.85 -7.96 5.24
CA GLY A 65 7.90 -7.19 5.87
C GLY A 65 8.10 -7.49 7.35
N ILE A 66 7.01 -7.51 8.14
CA ILE A 66 7.03 -7.82 9.57
C ILE A 66 7.49 -9.27 9.80
N SER A 67 6.96 -10.23 9.04
CA SER A 67 7.37 -11.63 9.16
C SER A 67 8.86 -11.81 8.88
N LYS A 68 9.36 -11.17 7.82
CA LYS A 68 10.78 -11.26 7.45
C LYS A 68 11.68 -10.65 8.52
N GLU A 69 11.31 -9.52 9.10
CA GLU A 69 12.09 -8.83 10.12
C GLU A 69 12.29 -9.68 11.39
N TYR A 70 11.26 -10.38 11.84
CA TYR A 70 11.28 -11.10 13.12
C TYR A 70 11.56 -12.60 13.01
N ASN A 71 11.45 -13.18 11.81
CA ASN A 71 11.84 -14.57 11.52
C ASN A 71 13.24 -14.71 10.94
N SER A 72 13.94 -13.60 10.67
CA SER A 72 15.38 -13.63 10.36
C SER A 72 16.15 -14.02 11.63
N GLU A 73 16.21 -15.32 11.91
CA GLU A 73 17.11 -15.90 12.93
C GLU A 73 18.56 -16.00 12.42
N ASP A 74 18.84 -15.59 11.17
CA ASP A 74 20.15 -15.72 10.53
C ASP A 74 21.17 -14.70 11.04
N GLU A 75 22.22 -15.24 11.65
CA GLU A 75 23.46 -14.65 12.19
C GLU A 75 24.34 -13.89 11.16
N GLY A 76 23.76 -13.36 10.08
CA GLY A 76 24.49 -12.61 9.06
C GLY A 76 23.64 -11.65 8.21
N SER A 77 22.32 -11.63 8.36
CA SER A 77 21.47 -10.67 7.64
C SER A 77 21.33 -9.39 8.45
N ASN A 78 21.87 -8.29 7.91
CA ASN A 78 21.85 -7.00 8.59
C ASN A 78 20.39 -6.53 8.69
N VAL A 79 19.82 -6.55 9.89
CA VAL A 79 18.42 -6.18 10.20
C VAL A 79 18.03 -4.87 9.51
N PHE A 80 18.96 -3.91 9.48
CA PHE A 80 18.82 -2.63 8.78
C PHE A 80 18.49 -2.77 7.28
N ILE A 81 19.12 -3.72 6.56
CA ILE A 81 18.87 -3.95 5.14
C ILE A 81 17.46 -4.51 4.92
N ASN A 82 16.99 -5.39 5.81
CA ASN A 82 15.64 -5.97 5.74
C ASN A 82 14.58 -4.90 6.01
N VAL A 83 14.73 -4.11 7.07
CA VAL A 83 13.85 -2.97 7.38
C VAL A 83 13.81 -1.99 6.21
N ARG A 84 14.97 -1.60 5.67
CA ARG A 84 15.05 -0.67 4.53
C ARG A 84 14.27 -1.17 3.32
N ARG A 85 14.44 -2.46 2.97
CA ARG A 85 13.72 -3.07 1.84
C ARG A 85 12.22 -3.11 2.06
N THR A 86 11.79 -3.49 3.27
CA THR A 86 10.37 -3.53 3.67
C THR A 86 9.74 -2.14 3.59
N ILE A 87 10.34 -1.14 4.22
CA ILE A 87 9.84 0.24 4.22
C ILE A 87 9.76 0.76 2.79
N THR A 88 10.79 0.55 1.98
CA THR A 88 10.80 1.01 0.58
C THR A 88 9.65 0.41 -0.23
N ARG A 89 9.41 -0.89 -0.11
CA ARG A 89 8.32 -1.57 -0.82
C ARG A 89 6.95 -1.11 -0.35
N PHE A 90 6.74 -1.06 0.97
CA PHE A 90 5.49 -0.61 1.55
C PHE A 90 5.15 0.82 1.14
N VAL A 91 6.09 1.76 1.34
CA VAL A 91 5.91 3.17 0.99
C VAL A 91 5.71 3.34 -0.52
N GLY A 92 6.43 2.58 -1.35
CA GLY A 92 6.23 2.56 -2.80
C GLY A 92 4.80 2.17 -3.19
N THR A 93 4.26 1.09 -2.61
CA THR A 93 2.88 0.66 -2.87
C THR A 93 1.86 1.69 -2.39
N VAL A 94 2.08 2.31 -1.22
CA VAL A 94 1.22 3.40 -0.71
C VAL A 94 1.23 4.60 -1.66
N CYS A 95 2.40 5.00 -2.17
CA CYS A 95 2.49 6.08 -3.16
C CYS A 95 1.74 5.76 -4.45
N ILE A 96 1.83 4.52 -4.94
CA ILE A 96 1.05 4.09 -6.11
C ILE A 96 -0.45 4.22 -5.82
N ALA A 97 -0.91 3.80 -4.62
CA ALA A 97 -2.31 3.98 -4.19
C ALA A 97 -2.72 5.45 -4.19
N LEU A 98 -1.93 6.33 -3.58
CA LEU A 98 -2.24 7.76 -3.49
C LEU A 98 -2.31 8.42 -4.88
N VAL A 99 -1.39 8.06 -5.79
CA VAL A 99 -1.39 8.58 -7.16
C VAL A 99 -2.62 8.10 -7.92
N LEU A 100 -2.95 6.80 -7.83
CA LEU A 100 -4.15 6.27 -8.47
C LEU A 100 -5.42 6.94 -7.94
N GLU A 101 -5.53 7.10 -6.62
CA GLU A 101 -6.66 7.77 -5.97
C GLU A 101 -6.81 9.23 -6.44
N ALA A 102 -5.71 9.97 -6.56
CA ALA A 102 -5.71 11.32 -7.10
C ALA A 102 -6.14 11.35 -8.58
N LEU A 103 -5.61 10.46 -9.42
CA LEU A 103 -5.96 10.39 -10.84
C LEU A 103 -7.44 10.08 -11.05
N ILE A 104 -7.97 9.12 -10.28
CA ILE A 104 -9.39 8.76 -10.28
C ILE A 104 -10.26 9.97 -9.93
N MET A 105 -9.91 10.71 -8.88
CA MET A 105 -10.65 11.92 -8.50
C MET A 105 -10.55 13.04 -9.55
N ILE A 106 -9.40 13.20 -10.21
CA ILE A 106 -9.27 14.17 -11.32
C ILE A 106 -10.23 13.82 -12.46
N ILE A 107 -10.28 12.55 -12.87
CA ILE A 107 -11.20 12.09 -13.92
C ILE A 107 -12.65 12.34 -13.50
N LYS A 108 -13.01 11.94 -12.28
CA LYS A 108 -14.38 12.09 -11.75
C LYS A 108 -14.80 13.55 -11.63
N TYR A 109 -13.96 14.43 -11.09
CA TYR A 109 -14.30 15.85 -10.94
C TYR A 109 -14.28 16.60 -12.26
N SER A 110 -13.44 16.19 -13.22
CA SER A 110 -13.45 16.72 -14.58
C SER A 110 -14.78 16.41 -15.30
N GLN A 111 -15.28 15.18 -15.18
CA GLN A 111 -16.54 14.75 -15.83
C GLN A 111 -17.79 15.39 -15.22
N LEU A 112 -17.76 15.75 -13.93
CA LEU A 112 -18.90 16.33 -13.21
C LEU A 112 -18.94 17.87 -13.24
N GLU A 113 -18.09 18.52 -14.04
CA GLU A 113 -17.91 19.98 -14.11
C GLU A 113 -17.64 20.65 -12.73
N LEU A 114 -17.20 19.87 -11.74
CA LEU A 114 -16.89 20.29 -10.36
C LEU A 114 -15.46 20.86 -10.27
N ALA A 115 -15.09 21.71 -11.22
CA ALA A 115 -13.72 22.22 -11.38
C ALA A 115 -13.18 22.92 -10.12
N GLY A 116 -14.05 23.46 -9.27
CA GLY A 116 -13.69 24.07 -7.99
C GLY A 116 -13.10 23.11 -6.95
N ASN A 117 -13.27 21.79 -7.11
CA ASN A 117 -12.83 20.80 -6.11
C ASN A 117 -11.51 20.09 -6.44
N LEU A 118 -10.80 20.55 -7.48
CA LEU A 118 -9.52 19.93 -7.91
C LEU A 118 -8.39 20.04 -6.86
N TYR A 119 -8.55 20.86 -5.82
CA TYR A 119 -7.55 20.99 -4.76
C TYR A 119 -7.34 19.69 -3.96
N TYR A 120 -8.34 18.81 -3.88
CA TYR A 120 -8.21 17.51 -3.19
C TYR A 120 -7.21 16.58 -3.88
N PRO A 121 -7.36 16.24 -5.18
CA PRO A 121 -6.35 15.44 -5.88
C PRO A 121 -4.96 16.05 -5.85
N VAL A 122 -4.86 17.38 -5.99
CA VAL A 122 -3.57 18.09 -5.91
C VAL A 122 -2.93 17.91 -4.52
N GLY A 123 -3.72 18.02 -3.45
CA GLY A 123 -3.25 17.76 -2.09
C GLY A 123 -2.74 16.34 -1.89
N ILE A 124 -3.42 15.34 -2.46
CA ILE A 124 -2.98 13.93 -2.39
C ILE A 124 -1.69 13.72 -3.17
N LEU A 125 -1.56 14.29 -4.37
CA LEU A 125 -0.32 14.22 -5.16
C LEU A 125 0.84 14.90 -4.43
N PHE A 126 0.59 16.03 -3.78
CA PHE A 126 1.60 16.72 -2.99
C PHE A 126 2.02 15.89 -1.78
N GLY A 127 1.05 15.30 -1.06
CA GLY A 127 1.32 14.38 0.05
C GLY A 127 2.12 13.15 -0.38
N GLY A 128 1.76 12.53 -1.50
CA GLY A 128 2.50 11.39 -2.08
C GLY A 128 3.93 11.77 -2.49
N SER A 129 4.11 12.95 -3.10
CA SER A 129 5.43 13.47 -3.45
C SER A 129 6.29 13.73 -2.21
N PHE A 130 5.71 14.34 -1.18
CA PHE A 130 6.38 14.59 0.10
C PHE A 130 6.77 13.27 0.80
N LEU A 131 5.91 12.26 0.74
CA LEU A 131 6.20 10.91 1.26
C LEU A 131 7.39 10.28 0.53
N LEU A 132 7.44 10.37 -0.81
CA LEU A 132 8.57 9.88 -1.61
C LEU A 132 9.87 10.62 -1.31
N ILE A 133 9.81 11.95 -1.17
CA ILE A 133 10.99 12.76 -0.79
C ILE A 133 11.48 12.34 0.60
N SER A 134 10.56 12.17 1.56
CA SER A 134 10.88 11.73 2.92
C SER A 134 11.50 10.34 2.93
N LEU A 135 10.97 9.41 2.11
CA LEU A 135 11.57 8.10 1.91
C LEU A 135 12.96 8.21 1.30
N GLY A 136 13.13 9.01 0.24
CA GLY A 136 14.43 9.23 -0.39
C GLY A 136 15.47 9.76 0.60
N PHE A 137 15.07 10.69 1.47
CA PHE A 137 15.89 11.22 2.55
C PHE A 137 16.24 10.14 3.59
N PHE A 138 15.25 9.38 4.06
CA PHE A 138 15.45 8.25 4.98
C PHE A 138 16.44 7.21 4.41
N LEU A 139 16.28 6.86 3.13
CA LEU A 139 17.17 5.94 2.44
C LEU A 139 18.58 6.52 2.32
N ASN A 140 18.71 7.82 2.05
CA ASN A 140 20.02 8.46 1.96
C ASN A 140 20.76 8.48 3.30
N MET A 141 20.06 8.80 4.40
CA MET A 141 20.67 8.80 5.75
C MET A 141 21.07 7.40 6.22
N THR A 142 20.35 6.36 5.79
CA THR A 142 20.61 4.97 6.21
C THR A 142 21.64 4.25 5.32
N LYS A 143 22.19 4.89 4.28
CA LYS A 143 23.29 4.34 3.47
C LYS A 143 24.61 4.17 4.25
N GLY A 144 24.89 5.06 5.21
CA GLY A 144 26.18 5.11 5.90
C GLY A 144 26.40 4.06 7.01
N HIS A 145 25.48 3.09 7.19
CA HIS A 145 25.66 1.96 8.13
C HIS A 145 26.00 0.65 7.38
N GLU A 146 26.45 0.75 6.13
CA GLU A 146 26.89 -0.37 5.29
C GLU A 146 28.42 -0.63 5.35
N GLU A 147 29.17 0.08 6.21
CA GLU A 147 30.60 -0.16 6.47
C GLU A 147 30.85 -0.80 7.84
#